data_AF-A0A7S1V4D5-F1
#
_entry.id   AF-A0A7S1V4D5-F1
#
_cell.length_a   1.000
_cell.length_b   1.000
_cell.length_c   1.000
_cell.angle_alpha   90.00
_cell.angle_beta   90.00
_cell.angle_gamma   90.00
#
_symmetry.space_group_name_H-M   'P 1'
#
loop_
_entity.id
_entity.type
_entity.pdbx_description
1 polymer ?
#
loop_
_entity_poly.entity_id
_entity_poly.type
_entity_poly.pdbx_seq_one_letter_code
_entity_poly.pdbx_strand_id
1 'polypeptide(L)'
;QKVSREELKAADNIASPSDATDSSVAAGASLMFCQPCTGPNDDGGHNNPEMLASIHTIPLETPVVILEASKAFEMLTKQEQEYAYALSKADWEGAKICLLQCSVESVPIFCLLQLALSAQTLEELKTAALNGGTLTEVEIQQALVYIAAFYGNMGNYKSFGDTKFIPALPSDKF
;
A
#
# COMPACT_ATOMS: atom_id res chain seq x y z
N GLN A 1 -31.06 3.93 -27.73
CA GLN A 1 -30.01 3.88 -28.77
C GLN A 1 -29.38 2.50 -28.76
N LYS A 2 -29.48 1.76 -29.87
CA LYS A 2 -28.91 0.42 -30.04
C LYS A 2 -27.47 0.57 -30.52
N VAL A 3 -26.52 0.02 -29.79
CA VAL A 3 -25.13 -0.19 -30.25
C VAL A 3 -25.17 -1.27 -31.33
N SER A 4 -24.65 -0.95 -32.52
CA SER A 4 -24.63 -1.83 -33.69
C SER A 4 -23.61 -2.96 -33.52
N ARG A 5 -23.95 -4.13 -34.06
CA ARG A 5 -23.24 -5.43 -33.99
C ARG A 5 -21.84 -5.47 -34.65
N GLU A 6 -21.24 -4.32 -34.97
CA GLU A 6 -19.98 -4.24 -35.71
C GLU A 6 -18.75 -4.07 -34.80
N GLU A 7 -18.91 -3.53 -33.58
CA GLU A 7 -17.77 -3.39 -32.64
C GLU A 7 -17.40 -4.70 -31.91
N LEU A 8 -18.29 -5.71 -31.95
CA LEU A 8 -18.03 -7.04 -31.37
C LEU A 8 -17.15 -7.94 -32.25
N LYS A 9 -16.86 -7.56 -33.49
CA LYS A 9 -16.03 -8.38 -34.41
C LYS A 9 -14.52 -8.10 -34.33
N ALA A 10 -14.09 -7.10 -33.58
CA ALA A 10 -12.67 -6.78 -33.43
C ALA A 10 -11.96 -7.59 -32.32
N ALA A 11 -12.71 -8.36 -31.50
CA ALA A 11 -12.16 -9.11 -30.37
C ALA A 11 -11.84 -10.59 -30.65
N ASP A 12 -12.16 -11.11 -31.85
CA ASP A 12 -12.09 -12.55 -32.16
C ASP A 12 -10.82 -13.00 -32.91
N ASN A 13 -9.78 -12.16 -33.00
CA ASN A 13 -8.55 -12.50 -33.75
C ASN A 13 -7.29 -12.51 -32.87
N ILE A 14 -7.16 -13.52 -32.00
CA ILE A 14 -5.84 -14.08 -31.64
C ILE A 14 -5.97 -15.60 -31.64
N ALA A 15 -5.28 -16.20 -32.62
CA ALA A 15 -5.31 -17.62 -32.93
C ALA A 15 -4.71 -18.50 -31.82
N SER A 16 -5.32 -19.66 -31.62
CA SER A 16 -4.76 -20.81 -30.90
C SER A 16 -3.80 -21.59 -31.82
N PRO A 17 -2.67 -22.14 -31.32
CA PRO A 17 -2.01 -23.25 -31.96
C PRO A 17 -2.23 -24.55 -31.17
N SER A 18 -2.92 -25.49 -31.81
CA SER A 18 -3.00 -26.90 -31.44
C SER A 18 -1.72 -27.65 -31.86
N ASP A 19 -1.28 -28.55 -30.98
CA ASP A 19 -0.64 -29.85 -31.23
C ASP A 19 0.56 -29.95 -32.20
N ALA A 20 1.74 -30.00 -31.59
CA ALA A 20 2.79 -30.91 -32.02
C ALA A 20 3.17 -31.80 -30.83
N THR A 21 2.66 -33.03 -30.84
CA THR A 21 3.05 -34.10 -29.92
C THR A 21 4.46 -34.58 -30.25
N ASP A 22 5.34 -34.63 -29.27
CA ASP A 22 6.20 -35.81 -29.13
C ASP A 22 6.38 -36.17 -27.65
N SER A 23 6.54 -37.46 -27.46
CA SER A 23 6.21 -38.27 -26.31
C SER A 23 7.45 -38.57 -25.43
N SER A 24 7.16 -39.15 -24.26
CA SER A 24 8.11 -39.70 -23.26
C SER A 24 8.58 -38.66 -22.22
N VAL A 25 8.49 -38.85 -20.90
CA VAL A 25 8.27 -40.03 -20.05
C VAL A 25 7.57 -39.57 -18.76
N ALA A 26 6.64 -40.40 -18.27
CA ALA A 26 5.92 -40.23 -17.02
C ALA A 26 6.83 -40.32 -15.78
N ALA A 27 6.52 -39.56 -14.72
CA ALA A 27 6.33 -40.03 -13.33
C ALA A 27 6.56 -38.90 -12.33
N GLY A 28 5.66 -38.78 -11.33
CA GLY A 28 5.98 -38.16 -10.05
C GLY A 28 5.13 -36.96 -9.67
N ALA A 29 3.85 -37.19 -9.36
CA ALA A 29 3.16 -36.32 -8.41
C ALA A 29 3.83 -36.47 -7.04
N SER A 30 4.59 -35.46 -6.61
CA SER A 30 5.12 -35.38 -5.25
C SER A 30 5.18 -33.93 -4.81
N LEU A 31 4.25 -33.59 -3.90
CA LEU A 31 4.43 -32.67 -2.77
C LEU A 31 5.33 -31.44 -3.02
N MET A 32 4.72 -30.30 -3.36
CA MET A 32 5.31 -28.98 -3.06
C MET A 32 5.29 -28.75 -1.54
N PHE A 33 6.21 -29.40 -0.83
CA PHE A 33 6.70 -28.87 0.43
C PHE A 33 7.95 -28.03 0.13
N CYS A 34 7.90 -26.76 0.51
CA CYS A 34 9.07 -25.88 0.47
C CYS A 34 10.20 -26.54 1.28
N GLN A 35 11.33 -26.82 0.63
CA GLN A 35 12.54 -27.27 1.30
C GLN A 35 13.01 -26.20 2.30
N PRO A 36 13.54 -26.57 3.49
CA PRO A 36 14.15 -25.59 4.37
C PRO A 36 15.47 -25.10 3.77
N CYS A 37 15.62 -23.78 3.67
CA CYS A 37 16.86 -23.14 3.28
C CYS A 37 17.89 -23.25 4.41
N THR A 38 18.76 -24.26 4.37
CA THR A 38 19.99 -24.28 5.18
C THR A 38 21.18 -24.07 4.25
N GLY A 39 21.62 -22.82 4.11
CA GLY A 39 22.89 -22.47 3.48
C GLY A 39 24.06 -22.69 4.45
N PRO A 40 25.31 -22.79 3.97
CA PRO A 40 26.47 -23.14 4.79
C PRO A 40 27.01 -21.98 5.65
N ASN A 41 26.28 -20.88 5.77
CA ASN A 41 26.60 -19.71 6.58
C ASN A 41 25.51 -19.45 7.62
N ASP A 42 25.03 -20.51 8.27
CA ASP A 42 24.17 -20.38 9.46
C ASP A 42 25.07 -20.29 10.69
N ASP A 43 25.82 -19.18 10.78
CA ASP A 43 26.39 -18.74 12.05
C ASP A 43 25.22 -18.29 12.91
N GLY A 44 24.79 -19.18 13.81
CA GLY A 44 23.74 -19.00 14.81
C GLY A 44 23.96 -17.78 15.70
N GLY A 45 23.72 -16.62 15.10
CA GLY A 45 24.09 -15.32 15.58
C GLY A 45 22.85 -14.50 15.89
N HIS A 46 22.46 -14.59 17.15
CA HIS A 46 21.80 -13.51 17.89
C HIS A 46 20.39 -13.16 17.43
N ASN A 47 19.43 -13.66 18.22
CA ASN A 47 18.14 -13.04 18.44
C ASN A 47 18.35 -11.58 18.91
N ASN A 48 18.58 -10.65 17.98
CA ASN A 48 18.52 -9.22 18.29
C ASN A 48 17.04 -8.79 18.17
N PRO A 49 16.37 -8.45 19.28
CA PRO A 49 14.98 -7.98 19.24
C PRO A 49 14.78 -6.72 18.37
N GLU A 50 15.84 -5.98 18.02
CA GLU A 50 15.78 -4.82 17.12
C GLU A 50 15.50 -5.20 15.66
N MET A 51 15.95 -6.37 15.18
CA MET A 51 15.76 -6.78 13.78
C MET A 51 14.33 -7.27 13.50
N LEU A 52 13.67 -7.87 14.49
CA LEU A 52 12.25 -8.27 14.39
C LEU A 52 11.30 -7.07 14.50
N ALA A 53 11.69 -6.02 15.23
CA ALA A 53 10.96 -4.75 15.23
C ALA A 53 11.01 -4.02 13.88
N SER A 54 12.04 -4.26 13.06
CA SER A 54 12.24 -3.62 11.75
C SER A 54 11.20 -4.02 10.69
N ILE A 55 10.77 -5.28 10.68
CA ILE A 55 9.86 -5.78 9.62
C ILE A 55 8.44 -5.22 9.77
N HIS A 56 7.97 -5.08 11.02
CA HIS A 56 6.63 -4.63 11.35
C HIS A 56 6.53 -3.13 11.61
N THR A 57 7.59 -2.37 11.34
CA THR A 57 7.56 -0.91 11.41
C THR A 57 7.95 -0.32 10.05
N ILE A 58 7.79 0.99 9.94
CA ILE A 58 8.22 1.76 8.77
C ILE A 58 9.44 2.59 9.20
N PRO A 59 10.61 2.43 8.56
CA PRO A 59 11.81 3.20 8.89
C PRO A 59 11.60 4.70 8.68
N LEU A 60 12.26 5.53 9.50
CA LEU A 60 12.16 6.99 9.38
C LEU A 60 12.82 7.51 8.10
N GLU A 61 13.78 6.77 7.57
CA GLU A 61 14.53 7.08 6.35
C GLU A 61 13.74 6.75 5.08
N THR A 62 12.49 6.27 5.21
CA THR A 62 11.63 5.91 4.08
C THR A 62 11.44 7.13 3.18
N PRO A 63 11.81 7.04 1.88
CA PRO A 63 11.72 8.18 0.99
C PRO A 63 10.26 8.51 0.67
N VAL A 64 9.91 9.79 0.77
CA VAL A 64 8.63 10.33 0.29
C VAL A 64 8.91 11.10 -1.00
N VAL A 65 8.27 10.71 -2.09
CA VAL A 65 8.43 11.33 -3.40
C VAL A 65 7.12 11.97 -3.82
N ILE A 66 7.17 13.23 -4.23
CA ILE A 66 6.02 13.97 -4.73
C ILE A 66 5.87 13.69 -6.23
N LEU A 67 4.70 13.23 -6.65
CA LEU A 67 4.37 13.07 -8.06
C LEU A 67 4.20 14.45 -8.72
N GLU A 68 5.07 14.78 -9.68
CA GLU A 68 4.94 15.99 -10.49
C GLU A 68 4.04 15.72 -11.69
N ALA A 69 2.82 16.24 -11.65
CA ALA A 69 1.82 16.10 -12.71
C ALA A 69 1.29 17.45 -13.20
N SER A 70 1.83 18.57 -12.72
CA SER A 70 1.30 19.91 -13.00
C SER A 70 1.44 20.27 -14.47
N LYS A 71 2.62 20.04 -15.06
CA LYS A 71 2.84 20.30 -16.50
C LYS A 71 1.92 19.48 -17.39
N ALA A 72 1.75 18.20 -17.08
CA ALA A 72 0.86 17.32 -17.84
C ALA A 72 -0.60 17.78 -17.72
N PHE A 73 -1.03 18.21 -16.53
CA PHE A 73 -2.39 18.70 -16.30
C PHE A 73 -2.67 20.05 -16.97
N GLU A 74 -1.69 20.96 -17.01
CA GLU A 74 -1.78 22.25 -17.70
C GLU A 74 -1.91 22.12 -19.22
N MET A 75 -1.40 21.04 -19.81
CA MET A 75 -1.51 20.75 -21.24
C MET A 75 -2.89 20.24 -21.66
N LEU A 76 -3.74 19.84 -20.70
CA LEU A 76 -5.09 19.36 -20.97
C LEU A 76 -6.02 20.52 -21.37
N THR A 77 -6.95 20.24 -22.27
CA THR A 77 -8.07 21.14 -22.52
C THR A 77 -8.99 21.23 -21.29
N LYS A 78 -9.81 22.28 -21.20
CA LYS A 78 -10.76 22.44 -20.09
C LYS A 78 -11.69 21.23 -19.92
N GLN A 79 -12.15 20.65 -21.02
CA GLN A 79 -13.02 19.47 -20.98
C GLN A 79 -12.29 18.24 -20.43
N GLU A 80 -11.03 18.03 -20.82
CA GLU A 80 -10.21 16.93 -20.31
C GLU A 80 -9.86 17.11 -18.83
N GLN A 81 -9.64 18.34 -18.37
CA GLN A 81 -9.43 18.64 -16.95
C GLN A 81 -10.68 18.32 -16.11
N GLU A 82 -11.87 18.72 -16.57
CA GLU A 82 -13.13 18.41 -15.90
C GLU A 82 -13.38 16.89 -15.85
N TYR A 83 -13.05 16.17 -16.93
CA TYR A 83 -13.10 14.71 -16.97
C TYR A 83 -12.13 14.07 -15.98
N ALA A 84 -10.85 14.47 -16.00
CA ALA A 84 -9.82 13.95 -15.10
C ALA A 84 -10.16 14.23 -13.63
N TYR A 85 -10.75 15.39 -13.33
CA TYR A 85 -11.22 15.74 -11.99
C TYR A 85 -12.35 14.81 -11.53
N ALA A 86 -13.37 14.61 -12.37
CA ALA A 86 -14.50 13.74 -12.04
C ALA A 86 -14.05 12.28 -11.85
N LEU A 87 -13.16 11.79 -12.72
CA LEU A 87 -12.58 10.46 -12.62
C LEU A 87 -11.76 10.31 -11.33
N SER A 88 -10.86 11.24 -11.04
CA SER A 88 -10.04 11.21 -9.81
C SER A 88 -10.91 11.19 -8.55
N LYS A 89 -12.02 11.94 -8.54
CA LYS A 89 -12.98 11.92 -7.43
C LYS A 89 -13.63 10.54 -7.27
N ALA A 90 -14.02 9.89 -8.37
CA ALA A 90 -14.57 8.54 -8.33
C ALA A 90 -13.52 7.53 -7.84
N ASP A 91 -12.27 7.65 -8.28
CA ASP A 91 -11.17 6.76 -7.89
C ASP A 91 -10.88 6.86 -6.38
N TRP A 92 -10.79 8.07 -5.83
CA TRP A 92 -10.55 8.26 -4.38
C TRP A 92 -11.71 7.76 -3.50
N GLU A 93 -12.96 7.89 -3.97
CA GLU A 93 -14.11 7.29 -3.28
C GLU A 93 -14.08 5.77 -3.37
N GLY A 94 -13.73 5.22 -4.54
CA GLY A 94 -13.56 3.78 -4.75
C GLY A 94 -12.41 3.18 -3.93
N ALA A 95 -11.32 3.91 -3.75
CA ALA A 95 -10.14 3.47 -2.99
C ALA A 95 -10.48 3.15 -1.53
N LYS A 96 -11.54 3.74 -0.96
CA LYS A 96 -11.99 3.41 0.41
C LYS A 96 -12.47 1.97 0.54
N ILE A 97 -12.84 1.31 -0.55
CA ILE A 97 -13.14 -0.13 -0.57
C ILE A 97 -11.90 -0.94 -0.17
N CYS A 98 -10.70 -0.49 -0.52
CA CYS A 98 -9.45 -1.17 -0.13
C CYS A 98 -9.30 -1.26 1.39
N LEU A 99 -9.77 -0.27 2.15
CA LEU A 99 -9.77 -0.32 3.62
C LEU A 99 -10.58 -1.51 4.13
N LEU A 100 -11.74 -1.78 3.53
CA LEU A 100 -12.61 -2.91 3.87
C LEU A 100 -11.98 -4.25 3.46
N GLN A 101 -11.22 -4.26 2.37
CA GLN A 101 -10.57 -5.46 1.84
C GLN A 101 -9.24 -5.78 2.53
N CYS A 102 -8.59 -4.80 3.14
CA CYS A 102 -7.30 -4.95 3.79
C CYS A 102 -7.42 -5.63 5.15
N SER A 103 -8.15 -5.03 6.10
CA SER A 103 -8.31 -5.56 7.45
C SER A 103 -9.54 -4.97 8.15
N VAL A 104 -10.06 -5.69 9.15
CA VAL A 104 -11.26 -5.26 9.90
C VAL A 104 -11.03 -3.97 10.67
N GLU A 105 -9.78 -3.70 11.07
CA GLU A 105 -9.38 -2.50 11.80
C GLU A 105 -9.00 -1.32 10.90
N SER A 106 -8.80 -1.50 9.59
CA SER A 106 -8.37 -0.42 8.70
C SER A 106 -9.39 0.71 8.63
N VAL A 107 -10.69 0.40 8.57
CA VAL A 107 -11.75 1.42 8.56
C VAL A 107 -11.75 2.28 9.83
N PRO A 108 -11.79 1.72 11.06
CA PRO A 108 -11.75 2.55 12.25
C PRO A 108 -10.44 3.33 12.41
N ILE A 109 -9.29 2.80 11.99
CA ILE A 109 -8.02 3.55 11.97
C ILE A 109 -8.15 4.75 11.02
N PHE A 110 -8.65 4.56 9.80
CA PHE A 110 -8.87 5.65 8.85
C PHE A 110 -9.78 6.74 9.42
N CYS A 111 -10.90 6.36 10.05
CA CYS A 111 -11.81 7.31 10.68
C CYS A 111 -11.14 8.10 11.81
N LEU A 112 -10.35 7.43 12.67
CA LEU A 112 -9.61 8.08 13.75
C LEU A 112 -8.63 9.11 13.19
N LEU A 113 -7.80 8.71 12.22
CA LEU A 113 -6.82 9.59 11.61
C LEU A 113 -7.49 10.77 10.92
N GLN A 114 -8.60 10.55 10.21
CA GLN A 114 -9.31 11.62 9.54
C GLN A 114 -9.94 12.61 10.52
N LEU A 115 -10.46 12.13 11.66
CA LEU A 115 -10.96 12.99 12.73
C LEU A 115 -9.82 13.81 13.36
N ALA A 116 -8.71 13.16 13.70
CA ALA A 116 -7.57 13.80 14.33
C ALA A 116 -6.91 14.87 13.44
N LEU A 117 -6.74 14.58 12.15
CA LEU A 117 -6.08 15.47 11.19
C LEU A 117 -7.00 16.53 10.59
N SER A 118 -8.32 16.39 10.70
CA SER A 118 -9.26 17.44 10.28
C SER A 118 -9.57 18.45 11.37
N ALA A 119 -9.34 18.09 12.64
CA ALA A 119 -9.61 18.97 13.78
C ALA A 119 -8.58 20.11 13.92
N GLN A 120 -7.34 19.89 13.46
CA GLN A 120 -6.23 20.83 13.60
C GLN A 120 -5.24 20.68 12.44
N THR A 121 -4.47 21.73 12.16
CA THR A 121 -3.39 21.66 11.18
C THR A 121 -2.26 20.77 11.66
N LEU A 122 -1.43 20.27 10.73
CA LEU A 122 -0.27 19.44 11.07
C LEU A 122 0.71 20.16 12.01
N GLU A 123 0.92 21.46 11.81
CA GLU A 123 1.81 22.27 12.65
C GLU A 123 1.25 22.46 14.07
N GLU A 124 -0.07 22.67 14.20
CA GLU A 124 -0.73 22.73 15.50
C GLU A 124 -0.66 21.38 16.23
N LEU A 125 -0.89 20.27 15.52
CA LEU A 125 -0.76 18.91 16.07
C LEU A 125 0.66 18.66 16.62
N LYS A 126 1.69 18.99 15.84
CA LYS A 126 3.10 18.85 16.28
C LYS A 126 3.40 19.70 17.50
N THR A 127 2.97 20.96 17.46
CA THR A 127 3.17 21.92 18.56
C THR A 127 2.46 21.45 19.84
N ALA A 128 1.24 20.94 19.72
CA ALA A 128 0.49 20.38 20.84
C ALA A 128 1.16 19.13 21.43
N ALA A 129 1.64 18.22 20.58
CA ALA A 129 2.36 17.01 20.98
C ALA A 129 3.66 17.33 21.74
N LEU A 130 4.42 18.32 21.27
CA LEU A 130 5.65 18.78 21.93
C LEU A 130 5.37 19.51 23.24
N ASN A 131 4.41 20.45 23.25
CA ASN A 131 4.10 21.28 24.42
C ASN A 131 3.46 20.48 25.57
N GLY A 132 2.76 19.40 25.26
CA GLY A 132 2.25 18.46 26.26
C GLY A 132 3.34 17.66 26.97
N GLY A 133 4.62 17.79 26.55
CA GLY A 133 5.76 17.06 27.13
C GLY A 133 5.67 15.55 27.00
N THR A 134 4.75 15.05 26.17
CA THR A 134 4.36 13.63 26.09
C THR A 134 5.17 12.88 25.03
N LEU A 135 5.58 13.58 23.97
CA LEU A 135 6.25 13.02 22.80
C LEU A 135 7.52 13.80 22.46
N THR A 136 8.56 13.08 22.07
CA THR A 136 9.78 13.64 21.47
C THR A 136 9.59 13.90 19.97
N GLU A 137 10.43 14.76 19.37
CA GLU A 137 10.39 15.03 17.93
C GLU A 137 10.51 13.75 17.08
N VAL A 138 11.35 12.80 17.52
CA VAL A 138 11.52 11.51 16.84
C VAL A 138 10.24 10.67 16.91
N GLU A 139 9.58 10.61 18.08
CA GLU A 139 8.33 9.87 18.24
C GLU A 139 7.19 10.48 17.40
N ILE A 140 7.15 11.82 17.28
CA ILE A 140 6.22 12.51 16.38
C ILE A 140 6.49 12.10 14.93
N GLN A 141 7.75 12.10 14.50
CA GLN A 141 8.10 11.65 13.15
C GLN A 141 7.72 10.18 12.91
N GLN A 142 7.93 9.30 13.88
CA GLN A 142 7.53 7.89 13.81
C GLN A 142 6.00 7.75 13.63
N ALA A 143 5.21 8.55 14.35
CA ALA A 143 3.76 8.59 14.17
C ALA A 143 3.37 9.08 12.77
N LEU A 144 4.00 10.15 12.29
CA LEU A 144 3.71 10.70 10.94
C LEU A 144 4.09 9.74 9.82
N VAL A 145 5.22 9.04 9.95
CA VAL A 145 5.64 8.02 8.98
C VAL A 145 4.66 6.85 8.96
N TYR A 146 4.17 6.41 10.12
CA TYR A 146 3.10 5.40 10.18
C TYR A 146 1.82 5.88 9.47
N ILE A 147 1.38 7.11 9.76
CA ILE A 147 0.18 7.70 9.13
C ILE A 147 0.34 7.81 7.62
N ALA A 148 1.49 8.27 7.15
CA ALA A 148 1.80 8.38 5.73
C ALA A 148 1.78 7.00 5.04
N ALA A 149 2.38 5.99 5.67
CA ALA A 149 2.36 4.62 5.16
C ALA A 149 0.95 4.03 5.16
N PHE A 150 0.13 4.32 6.17
CA PHE A 150 -1.26 3.88 6.23
C PHE A 150 -2.08 4.43 5.06
N TYR A 151 -1.99 5.73 4.79
CA TYR A 151 -2.68 6.33 3.63
C TYR A 151 -2.12 5.83 2.29
N GLY A 152 -0.80 5.65 2.19
CA GLY A 152 -0.16 5.15 0.97
C GLY A 152 -0.55 3.71 0.61
N ASN A 153 -0.87 2.88 1.60
CA ASN A 153 -1.31 1.50 1.38
C ASN A 153 -2.84 1.31 1.47
N MET A 154 -3.59 2.35 1.83
CA MET A 154 -5.02 2.27 2.15
C MET A 154 -5.33 1.16 3.16
N GLY A 155 -4.52 1.06 4.21
CA GLY A 155 -4.61 0.03 5.25
C GLY A 155 -3.31 -0.13 6.05
N ASN A 156 -3.36 -0.98 7.08
CA ASN A 156 -2.24 -1.25 7.99
C ASN A 156 -1.37 -2.45 7.58
N TYR A 157 -1.40 -2.83 6.31
CA TYR A 157 -0.55 -3.85 5.70
C TYR A 157 0.22 -3.24 4.54
N LYS A 158 1.49 -3.61 4.40
CA LYS A 158 2.34 -3.19 3.27
C LYS A 158 1.77 -3.83 2.00
N SER A 159 1.41 -3.01 1.01
CA SER A 159 0.93 -3.47 -0.31
C SER A 159 1.96 -4.32 -1.05
N PHE A 160 3.24 -4.08 -0.80
CA PHE A 160 4.33 -4.96 -1.20
C PHE A 160 4.76 -5.81 -0.02
N GLY A 161 4.47 -7.12 -0.11
CA GLY A 161 4.91 -8.12 0.87
C GLY A 161 3.88 -8.45 1.96
N ASP A 162 2.66 -7.94 1.88
CA ASP A 162 1.48 -8.31 2.68
C ASP A 162 1.76 -8.45 4.19
N THR A 163 2.65 -7.59 4.69
CA THR A 163 3.10 -7.65 6.07
C THR A 163 2.47 -6.53 6.86
N LYS A 164 1.86 -6.89 7.99
CA LYS A 164 1.27 -5.92 8.93
C LYS A 164 2.36 -5.00 9.47
N PHE A 165 2.07 -3.71 9.52
CA PHE A 165 2.92 -2.73 10.19
C PHE A 165 2.15 -1.98 11.27
N ILE A 166 2.86 -1.59 12.32
CA ILE A 166 2.35 -0.90 13.50
C ILE A 166 3.13 0.41 13.72
N PRO A 167 2.58 1.38 14.47
CA PRO A 167 3.31 2.56 14.83
C PRO A 167 4.59 2.20 15.59
N ALA A 168 5.71 2.82 15.23
CA ALA A 168 7.00 2.62 15.90
C ALA A 168 7.09 3.42 17.23
N LEU A 169 5.99 3.47 17.98
CA LEU A 169 5.90 4.17 19.27
C LEU A 169 5.10 3.33 20.28
N PRO A 170 5.36 3.49 21.59
CA PRO A 170 4.56 2.86 22.64
C PRO A 170 3.07 3.21 22.51
N SER A 171 2.20 2.24 22.80
CA SER A 171 0.74 2.40 22.61
C SER A 171 0.10 3.45 23.50
N ASP A 172 0.70 3.75 24.65
CA ASP A 172 0.27 4.80 25.60
C ASP A 172 0.61 6.21 25.12
N LYS A 173 1.43 6.33 24.07
CA LYS A 173 1.88 7.61 23.51
C LYS A 173 1.24 7.96 22.16
N PHE A 174 0.58 7.02 21.49
CA PHE A 174 -0.09 7.24 20.20
C PHE A 174 -1.46 7.88 20.39
#